data_AF-A0A2G6TG41-F1
#
_entry.id   AF-A0A2G6TG41-F1
#
_cell.length_a   1.000
_cell.length_b   1.000
_cell.length_c   1.000
_cell.angle_alpha   90.00
_cell.angle_beta   90.00
_cell.angle_gamma   90.00
#
_symmetry.space_group_name_H-M   'P 1'
#
loop_
_entity.id
_entity.type
_entity.pdbx_description
1 polymer ?
#
loop_
_entity_poly.entity_id
_entity_poly.type
_entity_poly.pdbx_seq_one_letter_code
_entity_poly.pdbx_strand_id
1 'polypeptide(L)'
;MIKLNFRNRIIKKADVYFVISFLTGIYFAMVCGAWIFFMNLFLGPPIFLISYIFWKKGLKTDIRIDRYKYIKYAWWSGIPISALSLIGYLIFD
;
A
#
# COMPACT_ATOMS: atom_id res chain seq x y z
N MET A 1 36.44 -1.39 4.81
CA MET A 1 35.55 -0.51 5.61
C MET A 1 34.42 0.17 4.79
N ILE A 2 34.63 0.57 3.54
CA ILE A 2 33.62 1.27 2.70
C ILE A 2 32.37 0.43 2.37
N LYS A 3 32.52 -0.90 2.18
CA LYS A 3 31.41 -1.82 1.85
C LYS A 3 30.31 -1.91 2.93
N LEU A 4 30.66 -1.81 4.21
CA LEU A 4 29.70 -1.87 5.32
C LEU A 4 28.76 -0.66 5.33
N ASN A 5 29.30 0.53 5.03
CA ASN A 5 28.53 1.77 4.99
C ASN A 5 27.52 1.81 3.82
N PHE A 6 27.85 1.15 2.72
CA PHE A 6 26.96 1.02 1.56
C PHE A 6 25.82 0.05 1.84
N ARG A 7 26.13 -1.10 2.46
CA ARG A 7 25.13 -2.11 2.84
C ARG A 7 24.13 -1.55 3.86
N ASN A 8 24.59 -0.79 4.85
CA ASN A 8 23.71 -0.10 5.80
C ASN A 8 22.82 0.95 5.13
N ARG A 9 23.32 1.67 4.11
CA ARG A 9 22.50 2.61 3.34
C ARG A 9 21.42 1.92 2.50
N ILE A 10 21.72 0.77 1.90
CA ILE A 10 20.76 -0.01 1.12
C ILE A 10 19.65 -0.56 2.01
N ILE A 11 20.00 -1.09 3.18
CA ILE A 11 19.03 -1.60 4.17
C ILE A 11 18.11 -0.47 4.65
N LYS A 12 18.67 0.70 5.00
CA LYS A 12 17.86 1.87 5.39
C LYS A 12 16.89 2.32 4.29
N LYS A 13 17.32 2.34 3.02
CA LYS A 13 16.44 2.70 1.89
C LYS A 13 15.30 1.70 1.71
N ALA A 14 15.58 0.40 1.85
CA ALA A 14 14.57 -0.64 1.78
C ALA A 14 13.52 -0.51 2.91
N ASP A 15 13.96 -0.17 4.13
CA ASP A 15 13.05 0.09 5.26
C ASP A 15 12.14 1.30 4.99
N VAL A 16 12.67 2.39 4.43
CA VAL A 16 11.87 3.57 4.05
C VAL A 16 10.82 3.21 3.00
N TYR A 17 11.19 2.45 1.96
CA TYR A 17 10.25 2.01 0.94
C TYR A 17 9.15 1.10 1.51
N PHE A 18 9.52 0.20 2.43
CA PHE A 18 8.56 -0.64 3.12
C PHE A 18 7.58 0.19 3.95
N VAL A 19 8.07 1.11 4.79
CA VAL A 19 7.23 1.94 5.67
C VAL A 19 6.26 2.81 4.86
N ILE A 20 6.74 3.49 3.83
CA ILE A 20 5.89 4.32 2.96
C ILE A 20 4.81 3.47 2.31
N SER A 21 5.20 2.32 1.72
CA SER A 21 4.27 1.42 1.06
C SER A 21 3.23 0.82 2.01
N PHE A 22 3.64 0.46 3.23
CA PHE A 22 2.76 -0.08 4.26
C PHE A 22 1.76 0.96 4.78
N LEU A 23 2.23 2.17 5.13
CA LEU A 23 1.35 3.24 5.61
C LEU A 23 0.33 3.65 4.55
N THR A 24 0.76 3.79 3.30
CA THR A 24 -0.15 4.10 2.18
C THR A 24 -1.08 2.94 1.85
N GLY A 25 -0.65 1.69 2.03
CA GLY A 25 -1.50 0.51 1.85
C GLY A 25 -2.59 0.39 2.91
N ILE A 26 -2.27 0.67 4.17
CA ILE A 26 -3.26 0.75 5.27
C ILE A 26 -4.21 1.90 5.02
N TYR A 27 -3.70 3.09 4.69
CA TYR A 27 -4.54 4.25 4.41
C TYR A 27 -5.50 3.97 3.25
N PHE A 28 -5.03 3.33 2.17
CA PHE A 28 -5.90 2.86 1.10
C PHE A 28 -7.00 1.93 1.60
N ALA A 29 -6.68 0.92 2.42
CA ALA A 29 -7.67 0.01 2.99
C ALA A 29 -8.72 0.74 3.85
N MET A 30 -8.29 1.74 4.63
CA MET A 30 -9.19 2.57 5.43
C MET A 30 -10.10 3.44 4.55
N VAL A 31 -9.55 4.10 3.53
CA VAL A 31 -10.30 4.89 2.55
C VAL A 31 -11.30 4.00 1.80
N CYS A 32 -10.93 2.77 1.47
CA CYS A 32 -11.82 1.76 0.88
C CYS A 32 -12.97 1.34 1.81
N GLY A 33 -12.75 1.26 3.13
CA GLY A 33 -13.82 0.98 4.10
C GLY A 33 -14.74 2.18 4.38
N ALA A 34 -14.22 3.40 4.25
CA ALA A 34 -14.96 4.64 4.49
C ALA A 34 -15.66 5.19 3.22
N TRP A 35 -16.06 4.32 2.29
CA TRP A 35 -16.61 4.62 0.95
C TRP A 35 -17.91 5.46 0.91
N ILE A 36 -18.42 5.89 2.06
CA ILE A 36 -19.66 6.66 2.19
C ILE A 36 -19.48 8.11 1.68
N PHE A 37 -18.26 8.59 1.48
CA PHE A 37 -17.99 9.95 1.01
C PHE A 37 -17.34 9.95 -0.38
N PHE A 38 -18.01 10.54 -1.38
CA PHE A 38 -17.52 10.73 -2.77
C PHE A 38 -16.07 11.25 -2.88
N MET A 39 -15.61 12.02 -1.89
CA MET A 39 -14.21 12.49 -1.75
C MET A 39 -13.17 11.35 -1.73
N ASN A 40 -13.54 10.15 -1.25
CA ASN A 40 -12.65 9.01 -1.12
C ASN A 40 -12.42 8.25 -2.44
N LEU A 41 -13.32 8.39 -3.42
CA LEU A 41 -13.22 7.73 -4.72
C LEU A 41 -12.03 8.25 -5.55
N PHE A 42 -11.72 9.54 -5.41
CA PHE A 42 -10.62 10.19 -6.11
C PHE A 42 -9.28 10.07 -5.38
N LEU A 43 -9.31 9.85 -4.05
CA LEU A 43 -8.10 9.74 -3.23
C LEU A 43 -7.58 8.29 -3.11
N GLY A 44 -8.46 7.29 -3.20
CA GLY A 44 -8.08 5.87 -3.11
C GLY A 44 -7.09 5.43 -4.22
N PRO A 45 -7.43 5.57 -5.52
CA PRO A 45 -6.57 5.14 -6.62
C PRO A 45 -5.15 5.74 -6.63
N PRO A 46 -4.94 7.07 -6.43
CA PRO A 46 -3.59 7.62 -6.39
C PRO A 46 -2.79 7.13 -5.19
N ILE A 47 -3.42 6.90 -4.04
CA ILE A 47 -2.73 6.38 -2.84
C ILE A 47 -2.35 4.91 -3.03
N PHE A 48 -3.22 4.11 -3.63
CA PHE A 48 -2.89 2.74 -4.05
C PHE A 48 -1.70 2.73 -5.00
N LEU A 49 -1.68 3.63 -6.00
CA LEU A 49 -0.59 3.72 -6.96
C LEU A 49 0.74 4.07 -6.28
N ILE A 50 0.74 5.02 -5.34
CA ILE A 50 1.92 5.36 -4.53
C ILE A 50 2.38 4.13 -3.77
N SER A 51 1.48 3.47 -3.03
CA SER A 51 1.79 2.25 -2.28
C SER A 51 2.42 1.18 -3.18
N TYR A 52 1.86 0.96 -4.37
CA TYR A 52 2.33 -0.02 -5.34
C TYR A 52 3.71 0.30 -5.93
N ILE A 53 3.97 1.56 -6.28
CA ILE A 53 5.29 1.98 -6.80
C ILE A 53 6.37 1.75 -5.74
N PHE A 54 6.12 2.15 -4.50
CA PHE A 54 7.04 1.97 -3.39
C PHE A 54 7.23 0.49 -3.02
N TRP A 55 6.16 -0.31 -3.06
CA TRP A 55 6.20 -1.76 -2.89
C TRP A 55 7.11 -2.42 -3.93
N LYS A 56 6.92 -2.09 -5.21
CA LYS A 56 7.69 -2.66 -6.33
C LYS A 56 9.17 -2.26 -6.27
N LYS A 57 9.47 -1.03 -5.84
CA LYS A 57 10.85 -0.56 -5.61
C LYS A 57 11.48 -1.23 -4.38
N GLY A 58 10.72 -1.37 -3.31
CA GLY A 58 11.12 -2.04 -2.08
C GLY A 58 11.49 -3.50 -2.32
N LEU A 59 10.63 -4.25 -3.00
CA LEU A 59 10.87 -5.66 -3.36
C LEU A 59 12.19 -5.92 -4.09
N LYS A 60 12.62 -5.00 -4.97
CA LYS A 60 13.88 -5.14 -5.72
C LYS A 60 15.12 -4.81 -4.89
N THR A 61 14.95 -4.08 -3.80
CA THR A 61 16.05 -3.53 -2.99
C THR A 61 16.26 -4.33 -1.69
N ASP A 62 15.22 -5.02 -1.24
CA ASP A 62 15.16 -5.64 0.07
C ASP A 62 15.54 -7.12 0.03
N ILE A 63 16.24 -7.57 1.08
CA ILE A 63 16.61 -8.97 1.29
C ILE A 63 15.45 -9.70 1.99
N ARG A 64 14.63 -8.99 2.78
CA ARG A 64 13.48 -9.53 3.50
C ARG A 64 12.21 -9.35 2.67
N ILE A 65 11.99 -10.23 1.69
CA ILE A 65 10.84 -10.15 0.78
C ILE A 65 9.51 -10.44 1.50
N ASP A 66 9.52 -11.23 2.57
CA ASP A 66 8.30 -11.69 3.25
C ASP A 66 7.44 -10.57 3.82
N ARG A 67 8.05 -9.48 4.31
CA ARG A 67 7.28 -8.35 4.88
C ARG A 67 6.39 -7.66 3.85
N TYR A 68 6.73 -7.73 2.57
CA TYR A 68 5.90 -7.14 1.51
C TYR A 68 4.61 -7.93 1.24
N LYS A 69 4.46 -9.13 1.81
CA LYS A 69 3.19 -9.89 1.80
C LYS A 69 2.10 -9.18 2.61
N TYR A 70 2.45 -8.54 3.73
CA TYR A 70 1.49 -7.78 4.54
C TYR A 70 0.87 -6.60 3.77
N ILE A 71 1.66 -5.96 2.92
CA ILE A 71 1.17 -4.87 2.06
C ILE A 71 0.16 -5.40 1.04
N LYS A 72 0.41 -6.58 0.45
CA LYS A 72 -0.58 -7.22 -0.43
C LYS A 72 -1.87 -7.55 0.31
N TYR A 73 -1.80 -8.04 1.54
CA TYR A 73 -3.00 -8.32 2.35
C TYR A 73 -3.80 -7.04 2.62
N ALA A 74 -3.15 -5.91 2.89
CA ALA A 74 -3.83 -4.62 3.06
C ALA A 74 -4.55 -4.17 1.77
N TRP A 75 -3.95 -4.37 0.60
CA TRP A 75 -4.64 -4.10 -0.67
C TRP A 75 -5.81 -5.05 -0.92
N TRP A 76 -5.62 -6.33 -0.62
CA TRP A 76 -6.63 -7.36 -0.80
C TRP A 76 -7.80 -7.26 0.17
N SER A 77 -7.65 -6.60 1.32
CA SER A 77 -8.79 -6.24 2.16
C SER A 77 -9.51 -5.01 1.62
N GLY A 78 -8.78 -4.00 1.13
CA GLY A 78 -9.38 -2.76 0.60
C GLY A 78 -10.22 -2.96 -0.67
N ILE A 79 -9.71 -3.70 -1.66
CA ILE A 79 -10.36 -3.83 -2.99
C ILE A 79 -11.75 -4.50 -2.92
N PRO A 80 -11.94 -5.66 -2.24
CA PRO A 80 -13.25 -6.31 -2.16
C PRO A 80 -14.26 -5.50 -1.34
N ILE A 81 -13.81 -4.84 -0.26
CA ILE A 81 -14.66 -3.96 0.54
C ILE A 81 -15.18 -2.82 -0.33
N SER A 82 -14.29 -2.18 -1.09
CA SER A 82 -14.64 -1.13 -2.05
C SER A 82 -15.62 -1.60 -3.13
N ALA A 83 -15.42 -2.79 -3.69
CA ALA A 83 -16.34 -3.36 -4.68
C ALA A 83 -17.72 -3.68 -4.09
N LEU A 84 -17.77 -4.28 -2.89
CA LEU A 84 -19.02 -4.59 -2.19
C LEU A 84 -19.78 -3.31 -1.81
N SER A 85 -19.08 -2.28 -1.35
CA SER A 85 -19.69 -0.98 -1.05
C SER A 85 -20.28 -0.31 -2.30
N LEU A 86 -19.59 -0.37 -3.45
CA LEU A 86 -20.12 0.13 -4.72
C LEU A 86 -21.38 -0.63 -5.16
N ILE A 87 -21.35 -1.96 -5.06
CA ILE A 87 -22.51 -2.81 -5.39
C ILE A 87 -23.69 -2.48 -4.47
N GLY A 88 -23.45 -2.33 -3.17
CA GLY A 88 -24.48 -1.92 -2.21
C GLY A 88 -25.07 -0.56 -2.56
N TYR A 89 -24.23 0.41 -2.90
CA TYR A 89 -24.71 1.73 -3.35
C TYR A 89 -25.60 1.63 -4.59
N LEU A 90 -25.19 0.89 -5.63
CA LEU A 90 -25.94 0.77 -6.89
C LEU A 90 -27.26 -0.03 -6.80
N ILE A 91 -27.44 -0.86 -5.76
CA ILE A 91 -28.64 -1.71 -5.60
C ILE A 91 -29.68 -1.03 -4.71
N PHE A 92 -29.23 -0.31 -3.68
CA PHE A 92 -30.10 0.25 -2.64
C PHE A 92 -30.42 1.75 -2.83
N ASP A 93 -29.76 2.42 -3.76
CA ASP A 93 -30.01 3.80 -4.22
C ASP A 93 -30.49 3.76 -5.69
#